data_AF-A0A0X8LAQ9-F1
#
_entry.id   AF-A0A0X8LAQ9-F1
#
_cell.length_a   1.000
_cell.length_b   1.000
_cell.length_c   1.000
_cell.angle_alpha   90.00
_cell.angle_beta   90.00
_cell.angle_gamma   90.00
#
_symmetry.space_group_name_H-M   'P 1'
#
loop_
_entity.id
_entity.type
_entity.pdbx_description
1 polymer ?
#
loop_
_entity_poly.entity_id
_entity_poly.type
_entity_poly.pdbx_seq_one_letter_code
_entity_poly.pdbx_strand_id
1 'polypeptide(L)'
;MIDRPTPREAAIRICRMFVIHHQCRAGAVLPTETIQEWWAVDGWICQDFFSGLEYGRQEGWLSETKGEEASPPANVTITPAGYRCGQGV
;
A
#
# COMPACT_ATOMS: atom_id res chain seq x y z
N MET A 1 19.96 -14.83 -1.66
CA MET A 1 18.68 -14.57 -2.35
C MET A 1 17.90 -13.66 -1.44
N ILE A 2 17.39 -12.53 -1.94
CA ILE A 2 16.43 -11.74 -1.17
C ILE A 2 15.11 -12.50 -1.32
N ASP A 3 14.64 -13.13 -0.26
CA ASP A 3 13.32 -13.75 -0.26
C ASP A 3 12.29 -12.67 -0.59
N ARG A 4 11.48 -12.91 -1.63
CA ARG A 4 10.41 -11.98 -1.99
C ARG A 4 9.42 -11.92 -0.84
N PRO A 5 8.94 -10.72 -0.47
CA PRO A 5 7.95 -10.59 0.59
C PRO A 5 6.68 -11.36 0.21
N THR A 6 6.05 -11.99 1.18
CA THR A 6 4.70 -12.51 1.00
C THR A 6 3.71 -11.36 0.74
N PRO A 7 2.56 -11.62 0.08
CA PRO A 7 1.53 -10.60 -0.15
C PRO A 7 1.10 -9.89 1.16
N ARG A 8 1.07 -10.62 2.27
CA ARG A 8 0.77 -10.08 3.59
C ARG A 8 1.86 -9.15 4.10
N GLU A 9 3.14 -9.53 3.99
CA GLU A 9 4.26 -8.67 4.38
C GLU A 9 4.32 -7.41 3.53
N ALA A 10 4.04 -7.55 2.23
CA ALA A 10 3.88 -6.44 1.31
C ALA A 10 2.78 -5.47 1.78
N ALA A 11 1.58 -5.99 2.07
CA ALA A 11 0.46 -5.19 2.57
C ALA A 11 0.76 -4.46 3.87
N ILE A 12 1.38 -5.13 4.85
CA ILE A 12 1.77 -4.52 6.14
C ILE A 12 2.76 -3.39 5.91
N ARG A 13 3.77 -3.60 5.05
CA ARG A 13 4.78 -2.56 4.78
C ARG A 13 4.18 -1.37 4.04
N ILE A 14 3.26 -1.61 3.11
CA ILE A 14 2.49 -0.54 2.46
C ILE A 14 1.75 0.28 3.53
N CYS A 15 1.01 -0.37 4.43
CA CYS A 15 0.32 0.33 5.52
C CYS A 15 1.28 1.12 6.41
N ARG A 16 2.45 0.56 6.75
CA ARG A 16 3.50 1.26 7.52
C ARG A 16 4.04 2.47 6.77
N MET A 17 4.26 2.37 5.46
CA MET A 17 4.75 3.48 4.66
C MET A 17 3.75 4.64 4.66
N PHE A 18 2.46 4.35 4.48
CA PHE A 18 1.39 5.34 4.60
C PHE A 18 1.44 6.08 5.94
N VAL A 19 1.58 5.35 7.06
CA VAL A 19 1.59 5.93 8.41
C VAL A 19 2.87 6.74 8.67
N ILE A 20 4.04 6.17 8.36
CA ILE A 20 5.35 6.73 8.74
C ILE A 20 5.75 7.88 7.83
N HIS A 21 5.66 7.70 6.51
CA HIS A 21 6.19 8.68 5.56
C HIS A 21 5.25 9.87 5.34
N HIS A 22 3.94 9.67 5.48
CA HIS A 22 2.97 10.73 5.18
C HIS A 22 2.22 11.28 6.38
N GLN A 23 2.47 10.75 7.59
CA GLN A 23 1.62 11.01 8.76
C GLN A 23 0.13 10.85 8.42
N CYS A 24 -0.17 9.99 7.43
CA CYS A 24 -1.49 9.87 6.86
C CYS A 24 -2.43 9.31 7.92
N ARG A 25 -3.48 10.06 8.24
CA ARG A 25 -4.60 9.54 9.04
C ARG A 25 -5.42 8.57 8.18
N ALA A 26 -6.19 7.72 8.84
CA ALA A 26 -7.20 6.92 8.16
C ALA A 26 -8.06 7.79 7.23
N GLY A 27 -8.27 7.35 5.99
CA GLY A 27 -8.95 8.08 4.94
C GLY A 27 -8.05 8.93 4.04
N ALA A 28 -6.74 8.98 4.31
CA ALA A 28 -5.81 9.67 3.42
C ALA A 28 -5.60 8.89 2.11
N VAL A 29 -5.58 9.64 1.02
CA VAL A 29 -5.42 9.16 -0.35
C VAL A 29 -3.98 9.40 -0.78
N LEU A 30 -3.30 8.38 -1.29
CA LEU A 30 -1.98 8.51 -1.92
C LEU A 30 -2.06 8.11 -3.40
N PRO A 31 -1.44 8.90 -4.29
CA PRO A 31 -1.28 8.51 -5.69
C PRO A 31 -0.33 7.32 -5.77
N THR A 32 -0.70 6.29 -6.54
CA THR A 32 0.15 5.10 -6.71
C THR A 32 1.51 5.42 -7.32
N GLU A 33 1.61 6.52 -8.08
CA GLU A 33 2.87 7.04 -8.63
C GLU A 33 3.87 7.43 -7.53
N THR A 34 3.38 8.07 -6.47
CA THR A 34 4.23 8.43 -5.31
C THR A 34 4.64 7.18 -4.54
N ILE A 35 3.73 6.21 -4.43
CA ILE A 35 4.04 4.93 -3.80
C ILE A 35 5.07 4.15 -4.66
N GLN A 36 5.02 4.30 -6.00
CA GLN A 36 5.97 3.70 -6.96
C GLN A 36 7.43 4.04 -6.70
N GLU A 37 7.69 5.29 -6.37
CA GLU A 37 9.03 5.75 -6.06
C GLU A 37 9.60 5.13 -4.77
N TRP A 38 8.75 4.67 -3.84
CA TRP A 38 9.20 4.20 -2.53
C TRP A 38 9.57 2.72 -2.48
N TRP A 39 8.86 1.86 -3.21
CA TRP A 39 9.19 0.43 -3.18
C TRP A 39 10.42 0.09 -4.02
N ALA A 40 10.79 0.94 -4.99
CA ALA A 40 12.03 0.79 -5.74
C ALA A 40 13.27 0.89 -4.82
N VAL A 41 13.14 1.59 -3.69
CA VAL A 41 14.21 1.77 -2.68
C VAL A 41 14.45 0.50 -1.85
N ASP A 42 13.41 -0.32 -1.64
CA ASP A 42 13.46 -1.54 -0.83
C ASP A 42 13.84 -2.80 -1.62
N GLY A 43 14.20 -2.66 -2.90
CA GLY A 43 14.50 -3.78 -3.79
C GLY A 43 13.27 -4.62 -4.17
N TRP A 44 12.06 -4.09 -3.93
CA TRP A 44 10.80 -4.73 -4.26
C TRP A 44 10.45 -4.48 -5.72
N ILE A 45 9.89 -5.50 -6.38
CA ILE A 45 9.41 -5.34 -7.75
C ILE A 45 7.95 -4.90 -7.73
N CYS A 46 7.51 -4.28 -8.83
CA CYS A 46 6.14 -3.83 -9.03
C CYS A 46 5.09 -4.93 -8.71
N GLN A 47 5.42 -6.19 -8.99
CA GLN A 47 4.56 -7.34 -8.71
C GLN A 47 4.34 -7.61 -7.21
N ASP A 48 5.36 -7.40 -6.37
CA ASP A 48 5.25 -7.56 -4.90
C ASP A 48 4.33 -6.48 -4.32
N PHE A 49 4.40 -5.28 -4.88
CA PHE A 49 3.51 -4.20 -4.49
C PHE A 49 2.05 -4.49 -4.87
N PHE A 50 1.79 -4.91 -6.10
CA PHE A 50 0.41 -5.22 -6.52
C PHE A 50 -0.20 -6.34 -5.67
N SER A 51 0.59 -7.38 -5.36
CA SER A 51 0.12 -8.46 -4.49
C SER A 51 -0.11 -7.97 -3.05
N GLY A 52 0.68 -7.02 -2.55
CA GLY A 52 0.43 -6.34 -1.28
C GLY A 52 -0.82 -5.45 -1.28
N LEU A 53 -1.08 -4.69 -2.35
CA LEU A 53 -2.29 -3.90 -2.50
C LEU A 53 -3.54 -4.77 -2.54
N GLU A 54 -3.50 -5.84 -3.34
CA GLU A 54 -4.62 -6.75 -3.49
C GLU A 54 -4.93 -7.45 -2.17
N TYR A 55 -3.90 -7.91 -1.45
CA TYR A 55 -4.07 -8.47 -0.11
C TYR A 55 -4.63 -7.42 0.86
N GLY A 56 -4.06 -6.22 0.89
CA GLY A 56 -4.55 -5.12 1.73
C GLY A 56 -6.00 -4.72 1.43
N ARG A 57 -6.44 -4.83 0.18
CA ARG A 57 -7.85 -4.65 -0.21
C ARG A 57 -8.74 -5.77 0.30
N GLN A 58 -8.32 -7.03 0.15
CA GLN A 58 -9.08 -8.19 0.61
C GLN A 58 -9.29 -8.16 2.14
N GLU A 59 -8.27 -7.72 2.87
CA GLU A 59 -8.33 -7.53 4.33
C GLU A 59 -9.06 -6.25 4.76
N GLY A 60 -9.46 -5.39 3.81
CA GLY A 60 -10.12 -4.12 4.09
C GLY A 60 -9.20 -3.06 4.71
N TRP A 61 -7.89 -3.22 4.61
CA TRP A 61 -6.88 -2.25 5.07
C TRP A 61 -6.69 -1.09 4.08
N LEU A 62 -6.86 -1.38 2.80
CA LEU A 62 -6.70 -0.42 1.70
C LEU A 62 -7.97 -0.41 0.86
N SER A 63 -8.29 0.75 0.29
CA SER A 63 -9.39 0.93 -0.65
C SER A 63 -8.89 1.71 -1.85
N GLU A 64 -9.15 1.25 -3.06
CA GLU A 64 -8.90 2.09 -4.23
C GLU A 64 -10.00 3.15 -4.32
N THR A 65 -9.59 4.39 -4.53
CA THR A 65 -10.52 5.46 -4.89
C THR A 65 -10.38 5.65 -6.38
N LYS A 66 -11.38 5.18 -7.15
CA LYS A 66 -11.38 5.23 -8.61
C LYS A 66 -11.08 6.66 -9.09
N GLY A 67 -9.93 6.84 -9.74
CA GLY A 67 -9.92 7.62 -10.98
C GLY A 67 -10.51 6.71 -12.05
N GLU A 68 -11.49 7.20 -12.79
CA GLU A 68 -12.12 6.44 -13.86
C GLU A 68 -11.06 5.93 -14.87
N GLU A 69 -11.16 4.64 -15.19
CA GLU A 69 -10.61 3.95 -16.37
C GLU A 69 -9.09 3.62 -16.44
N ALA A 70 -8.82 2.31 -16.38
CA ALA A 70 -7.84 1.56 -17.16
C ALA A 70 -6.38 2.10 -17.26
N SER A 71 -5.71 2.25 -16.12
CA SER A 71 -4.23 2.31 -15.97
C SER A 71 -3.91 2.27 -14.47
N PRO A 72 -2.66 2.05 -14.01
CA PRO A 72 -2.37 1.58 -12.64
C PRO A 72 -3.15 2.37 -11.58
N PRO A 73 -3.58 1.71 -10.48
CA PRO A 73 -4.65 2.21 -9.61
C PRO A 73 -4.40 3.67 -9.26
N ALA A 74 -5.27 4.57 -9.72
CA ALA A 74 -4.93 6.00 -9.73
C ALA A 74 -4.69 6.56 -8.32
N ASN A 75 -5.33 5.98 -7.29
CA ASN A 75 -5.23 6.44 -5.91
C ASN A 75 -5.59 5.32 -4.93
N VAL A 76 -4.76 5.14 -3.90
CA VAL A 76 -4.99 4.18 -2.81
C VAL A 76 -5.26 4.93 -1.52
N THR A 77 -6.34 4.54 -0.84
CA THR A 77 -6.76 5.11 0.44
C THR A 77 -6.52 4.11 1.55
N ILE A 78 -5.86 4.56 2.62
CA ILE A 78 -5.70 3.75 3.82
C ILE A 78 -6.96 3.80 4.67
N THR A 79 -7.53 2.64 5.00
CA THR A 79 -8.73 2.57 5.86
C THR A 79 -8.33 2.68 7.34
N PRO A 80 -9.28 2.88 8.26
CA PRO A 80 -8.99 2.81 9.70
C PRO A 80 -8.34 1.49 10.15
N ALA A 81 -8.65 0.37 9.47
CA ALA A 81 -8.04 -0.92 9.75
C ALA A 81 -6.58 -0.97 9.27
N GLY A 82 -6.32 -0.48 8.05
CA GLY A 82 -4.96 -0.37 7.53
C GLY A 82 -4.09 0.58 8.33
N TYR A 83 -4.66 1.68 8.82
CA TYR A 83 -3.96 2.63 9.68
C TYR A 83 -3.46 1.98 10.99
N ARG A 84 -4.31 1.19 11.65
CA ARG A 84 -3.90 0.43 12.86
C ARG A 84 -2.82 -0.60 12.53
N CYS A 85 -3.00 -1.35 11.43
CA CYS A 85 -2.00 -2.29 10.93
C CYS A 85 -0.64 -1.61 10.69
N GLY A 86 -0.65 -0.42 10.07
CA GLY A 86 0.53 0.39 9.81
C GLY A 86 1.18 0.98 11.06
N GLN A 87 0.44 1.16 12.15
CA GLN A 87 0.97 1.58 13.45
C GLN A 87 1.65 0.43 14.22
N GLY A 88 1.44 -0.83 13.82
CA GLY A 88 2.00 -1.99 14.53
C GLY A 88 1.34 -2.28 15.87
N VAL A 89 0.09 -1.83 16.06
CA VAL A 89 -0.78 -2.10 17.23
C VAL A 89 -1.75 -3.24 16.97
#